data_AF-A0A7S1GI99-F1
#
_entry.id   AF-A0A7S1GI99-F1
#
_cell.length_a   1.000
_cell.length_b   1.000
_cell.length_c   1.000
_cell.angle_alpha   90.00
_cell.angle_beta   90.00
_cell.angle_gamma   90.00
#
_symmetry.space_group_name_H-M   'P 1'
#
loop_
_entity.id
_entity.type
_entity.pdbx_description
1 polymer ?
#
loop_
_entity_poly.entity_id
_entity_poly.type
_entity_poly.pdbx_seq_one_letter_code
_entity_poly.pdbx_strand_id
1 'polypeptide(L)'
;ANHFIGFAIHSPIPLTEVENDLSIFCQQMQDFKMDTILAVCLPTWQYCLNLIGDGVNDPAELSGEAMVVEELESNLGTHLLGRTVLIIHRLLVAMHFDRLPILQELLPILVANHKKVLRGHFSTYAVTYVEGIASYKLYNHTRIRKYRKCGRAATKRLQQWVKQGVMNTVPIASCLQAESIAATDTRKRRKADVIREYENAIKFAQDLEVWAWEAQFRERIFELLLRVYGDEESATPYLRAAISSFEKWEAFAKVDSLKNLYRGLLPHH
;
A
#
# COMPACT_ATOMS: atom_id res chain seq x y z
N ALA A 1 -4.07 15.62 15.04
CA ALA A 1 -3.04 14.58 14.91
C ALA A 1 -3.48 13.41 14.02
N ASN A 2 -4.28 12.43 14.47
CA ASN A 2 -4.56 11.20 13.69
C ASN A 2 -5.07 11.42 12.24
N HIS A 3 -6.02 12.33 12.02
CA HIS A 3 -6.50 12.64 10.67
C HIS A 3 -5.40 13.26 9.80
N PHE A 4 -4.64 14.22 10.33
CA PHE A 4 -3.52 14.85 9.64
C PHE A 4 -2.48 13.81 9.23
N ILE A 5 -2.10 12.92 10.15
CA ILE A 5 -1.16 11.81 9.93
C ILE A 5 -1.61 10.91 8.77
N GLY A 6 -2.87 10.49 8.76
CA GLY A 6 -3.41 9.65 7.70
C GLY A 6 -3.45 10.34 6.32
N PHE A 7 -3.57 11.66 6.28
CA PHE A 7 -3.53 12.43 5.03
C PHE A 7 -2.11 12.80 4.59
N ALA A 8 -1.18 13.04 5.52
CA ALA A 8 0.19 13.46 5.24
C ALA A 8 0.94 12.43 4.39
N ILE A 9 0.76 11.13 4.67
CA ILE A 9 1.34 10.04 3.86
C ILE A 9 0.85 10.02 2.41
N HIS A 10 -0.31 10.60 2.15
CA HIS A 10 -0.90 10.71 0.83
C HIS A 10 -0.79 12.12 0.24
N SER A 11 -0.04 13.00 0.89
CA SER A 11 0.19 14.37 0.43
C SER A 11 1.47 14.46 -0.41
N PRO A 12 1.64 15.53 -1.21
CA PRO A 12 2.88 15.80 -1.95
C PRO A 12 4.01 16.29 -1.03
N ILE A 13 4.27 15.55 0.05
CA ILE A 13 5.26 15.89 1.07
C ILE A 13 6.30 14.76 1.10
N PRO A 14 7.61 15.08 1.15
CA PRO A 14 8.65 14.09 1.32
C PRO A 14 8.44 13.26 2.59
N LEU A 15 8.72 11.95 2.55
CA LEU A 15 8.39 11.06 3.66
C LEU A 15 9.20 11.37 4.92
N THR A 16 10.40 11.92 4.81
CA THR A 16 11.20 12.35 5.98
C THR A 16 10.55 13.53 6.70
N GLU A 17 9.91 14.47 6.00
CA GLU A 17 9.17 15.57 6.64
C GLU A 17 7.93 15.03 7.38
N VAL A 18 7.22 14.07 6.77
CA VAL A 18 6.06 13.41 7.39
C VAL A 18 6.47 12.61 8.63
N GLU A 19 7.62 11.94 8.58
CA GLU A 19 8.22 11.23 9.72
C GLU A 19 8.57 12.20 10.86
N ASN A 20 9.21 13.33 10.57
CA ASN A 20 9.55 14.34 11.58
C ASN A 20 8.30 14.87 12.31
N ASP A 21 7.22 15.16 11.58
CA ASP A 21 5.96 15.57 12.19
C ASP A 21 5.37 14.46 13.07
N LEU A 22 5.46 13.20 12.60
CA LEU A 22 4.97 12.03 13.31
C LEU A 22 5.70 11.79 14.63
N SER A 23 7.03 11.92 14.65
CA SER A 23 7.83 11.75 15.86
C SER A 23 7.46 12.79 16.92
N ILE A 24 7.31 14.06 16.52
CA ILE A 24 6.86 15.16 17.40
C ILE A 24 5.46 14.88 17.96
N PHE A 25 4.50 14.49 17.10
CA PHE A 25 3.14 14.20 17.56
C PHE A 25 3.08 12.99 18.48
N CYS A 26 3.83 11.93 18.20
CA CYS A 26 3.88 10.76 19.06
C CYS A 26 4.50 11.09 20.42
N GLN A 27 5.57 11.89 20.46
CA GLN A 27 6.16 12.36 21.72
C GLN A 27 5.16 13.17 22.55
N GLN A 28 4.45 14.11 21.92
CA GLN A 28 3.41 14.89 22.60
C GLN A 28 2.30 14.00 23.15
N MET A 29 1.84 12.99 22.39
CA MET A 29 0.84 12.05 22.87
C MET A 29 1.33 11.25 24.08
N GLN A 30 2.61 10.89 24.10
CA GLN A 30 3.22 10.22 25.25
C GLN A 30 3.25 11.15 26.48
N ASP A 31 3.69 12.39 26.32
CA ASP A 31 3.77 13.38 27.40
C ASP A 31 2.39 13.68 28.01
N PHE A 32 1.36 13.72 27.16
CA PHE A 32 -0.04 13.91 27.58
C PHE A 32 -0.77 12.61 27.97
N LYS A 33 -0.08 11.46 28.00
CA LYS A 33 -0.66 10.15 28.36
C LYS A 33 -1.87 9.75 27.51
N MET A 34 -1.79 10.03 26.21
CA MET A 34 -2.82 9.72 25.22
C MET A 34 -2.63 8.33 24.60
N ASP A 35 -2.46 7.30 25.45
CA ASP A 35 -1.97 5.97 25.07
C ASP A 35 -2.75 5.32 23.92
N THR A 36 -4.07 5.48 23.90
CA THR A 36 -4.92 4.90 22.85
C THR A 36 -4.65 5.53 21.48
N ILE A 37 -4.45 6.84 21.42
CA ILE A 37 -4.18 7.54 20.15
C ILE A 37 -2.74 7.28 19.74
N LEU A 38 -1.80 7.28 20.70
CA LEU A 38 -0.41 6.92 20.47
C LEU A 38 -0.32 5.52 19.82
N ALA A 39 -0.98 4.51 20.39
CA ALA A 39 -1.00 3.15 19.86
C ALA A 39 -1.56 3.03 18.42
N VAL A 40 -2.39 4.00 17.98
CA VAL A 40 -2.90 4.07 16.61
C VAL A 40 -1.92 4.77 15.67
N CYS A 41 -1.11 5.71 16.17
CA CYS A 41 -0.16 6.50 15.37
C CYS A 41 1.20 5.81 15.22
N LEU A 42 1.64 5.03 16.21
CA LEU A 42 2.93 4.33 16.19
C LEU A 42 3.11 3.44 14.93
N PRO A 43 2.12 2.64 14.47
CA PRO A 43 2.26 1.87 13.24
C PRO A 43 2.50 2.73 11.99
N THR A 44 1.94 3.93 11.98
CA THR A 44 2.08 4.87 10.87
C THR A 44 3.46 5.52 10.88
N TRP A 45 3.95 5.90 12.06
CA TRP A 45 5.32 6.38 12.23
C TRP A 45 6.35 5.32 11.81
N GLN A 46 6.21 4.10 12.34
CA GLN A 46 7.08 3.00 11.99
C GLN A 46 7.04 2.70 10.49
N TYR A 47 5.87 2.72 9.85
CA TYR A 47 5.75 2.55 8.41
C TYR A 47 6.55 3.59 7.59
N CYS A 48 6.61 4.84 8.04
CA CYS A 48 7.43 5.86 7.39
C CYS A 48 8.92 5.51 7.51
N LEU A 49 9.40 5.20 8.72
CA LEU A 49 10.77 4.75 8.98
C LEU A 49 11.15 3.53 8.12
N ASN A 50 10.27 2.54 8.02
CA ASN A 50 10.45 1.36 7.16
C ASN A 50 10.66 1.70 5.69
N LEU A 51 9.92 2.67 5.15
CA LEU A 51 10.03 3.07 3.76
C LEU A 51 11.25 3.97 3.50
N ILE A 52 11.59 4.85 4.45
CA ILE A 52 12.80 5.67 4.42
C ILE A 52 14.03 4.75 4.49
N GLY A 53 14.00 3.73 5.34
CA GLY A 53 15.14 2.86 5.65
C GLY A 53 15.95 3.30 6.86
N ASP A 54 15.37 4.12 7.73
CA ASP A 54 16.01 4.61 8.94
C ASP A 54 15.41 3.94 10.18
N GLY A 55 16.22 3.74 11.23
CA GLY A 55 15.76 3.15 12.49
C GLY A 55 15.19 1.73 12.40
N VAL A 56 15.49 0.97 11.34
CA VAL A 56 14.96 -0.38 11.08
C VAL A 56 16.04 -1.40 10.74
N ASN A 57 15.88 -2.63 11.21
CA ASN A 57 16.77 -3.75 10.87
C ASN A 57 16.36 -4.42 9.54
N ASP A 58 15.06 -4.67 9.35
CA ASP A 58 14.48 -5.14 8.09
C ASP A 58 13.36 -4.16 7.66
N PRO A 59 13.52 -3.42 6.55
CA PRO A 59 12.48 -2.55 6.00
C PRO A 59 11.14 -3.26 5.76
N ALA A 60 11.16 -4.59 5.61
CA ALA A 60 9.98 -5.40 5.38
C ALA A 60 9.26 -5.89 6.67
N GLU A 61 9.77 -5.54 7.85
CA GLU A 61 9.18 -5.86 9.15
C GLU A 61 8.76 -4.57 9.86
N LEU A 62 7.47 -4.44 10.19
CA LEU A 62 6.93 -3.21 10.80
C LEU A 62 7.29 -3.11 12.30
N SER A 63 8.57 -3.14 12.64
CA SER A 63 9.11 -3.08 14.00
C SER A 63 10.45 -2.33 13.96
N GLY A 64 10.75 -1.51 14.96
CA GLY A 64 11.96 -0.69 14.97
C GLY A 64 11.90 0.41 16.02
N GLU A 65 12.51 1.54 15.70
CA GLU A 65 12.66 2.68 16.59
C GLU A 65 11.33 3.21 17.16
N ALA A 66 10.30 3.36 16.33
CA ALA A 66 9.04 3.94 16.76
C ALA A 66 8.20 2.96 17.60
N MET A 67 8.32 1.64 17.37
CA MET A 67 7.59 0.63 18.12
C MET A 67 8.15 -0.78 17.96
N VAL A 68 7.89 -1.61 18.98
CA VAL A 68 8.03 -3.07 18.90
C VAL A 68 6.64 -3.69 18.70
N VAL A 69 6.47 -4.52 17.67
CA VAL A 69 5.16 -5.10 17.29
C VAL A 69 4.54 -5.89 18.44
N GLU A 70 5.31 -6.76 19.09
CA GLU A 70 4.83 -7.66 20.14
C GLU A 70 4.35 -6.88 21.36
N GLU A 71 5.07 -5.82 21.72
CA GLU A 71 4.70 -4.93 22.82
C GLU A 71 3.42 -4.16 22.49
N LEU A 72 3.32 -3.61 21.27
CA LEU A 72 2.12 -2.92 20.84
C LEU A 72 0.92 -3.85 20.75
N GLU A 73 1.07 -5.07 20.24
CA GLU A 73 0.00 -6.08 20.19
C GLU A 73 -0.50 -6.44 21.59
N SER A 74 0.42 -6.60 22.55
CA SER A 74 0.10 -6.82 23.96
C SER A 74 -0.69 -5.64 24.55
N ASN A 75 -0.20 -4.41 24.35
CA ASN A 75 -0.82 -3.19 24.85
C ASN A 75 -2.20 -2.92 24.24
N LEU A 76 -2.40 -3.26 22.97
CA LEU A 76 -3.68 -3.11 22.29
C LEU A 76 -4.74 -4.07 22.83
N GLY A 77 -4.38 -5.24 23.36
CA GLY A 77 -5.31 -6.21 23.93
C GLY A 77 -6.49 -6.54 22.99
N THR A 78 -7.70 -6.11 23.36
CA THR A 78 -8.94 -6.29 22.57
C THR A 78 -9.37 -5.05 21.78
N HIS A 79 -8.56 -3.98 21.76
CA HIS A 79 -8.85 -2.71 21.09
C HIS A 79 -8.86 -2.88 19.55
N LEU A 80 -10.05 -3.14 19.02
CA LEU A 80 -10.24 -3.61 17.66
C LEU A 80 -9.77 -2.62 16.57
N LEU A 81 -9.93 -1.31 16.79
CA LEU A 81 -9.46 -0.29 15.86
C LEU A 81 -7.94 -0.28 15.77
N GLY A 82 -7.24 -0.21 16.90
CA GLY A 82 -5.77 -0.19 16.94
C GLY A 82 -5.17 -1.45 16.33
N ARG A 83 -5.74 -2.63 16.62
CA ARG A 83 -5.34 -3.89 15.97
C ARG A 83 -5.56 -3.88 14.46
N THR A 84 -6.67 -3.30 14.00
CA THR A 84 -6.95 -3.18 12.56
C THR A 84 -5.95 -2.25 11.88
N VAL A 85 -5.61 -1.13 12.52
CA VAL A 85 -4.59 -0.18 12.03
C VAL A 85 -3.22 -0.85 11.95
N LEU A 86 -2.81 -1.59 12.98
CA LEU A 86 -1.57 -2.36 12.97
C LEU A 86 -1.53 -3.37 11.82
N ILE A 87 -2.61 -4.15 11.63
CA ILE A 87 -2.73 -5.12 10.53
C ILE A 87 -2.60 -4.42 9.16
N ILE A 88 -3.24 -3.27 8.97
CA ILE A 88 -3.16 -2.51 7.71
C ILE A 88 -1.71 -2.12 7.42
N HIS A 89 -0.98 -1.58 8.39
CA HIS A 89 0.40 -1.16 8.19
C HIS A 89 1.34 -2.36 7.97
N ARG A 90 1.14 -3.48 8.67
CA ARG A 90 1.89 -4.72 8.41
C ARG A 90 1.66 -5.22 6.99
N LEU A 91 0.42 -5.14 6.49
CA LEU A 91 0.09 -5.47 5.10
C LEU A 91 0.71 -4.47 4.11
N LEU A 92 0.71 -3.17 4.40
CA LEU A 92 1.34 -2.15 3.54
C LEU A 92 2.83 -2.42 3.37
N VAL A 93 3.57 -2.60 4.47
CA VAL A 93 4.99 -2.97 4.43
C VAL A 93 5.20 -4.26 3.63
N ALA A 94 4.43 -5.32 3.94
CA ALA A 94 4.55 -6.58 3.24
C ALA A 94 4.24 -6.47 1.74
N MET A 95 3.34 -5.57 1.32
CA MET A 95 3.07 -5.32 -0.09
C MET A 95 4.21 -4.56 -0.78
N HIS A 96 4.83 -3.59 -0.10
CA HIS A 96 5.97 -2.86 -0.62
C HIS A 96 7.21 -3.74 -0.78
N PHE A 97 7.45 -4.66 0.15
CA PHE A 97 8.64 -5.52 0.14
C PHE A 97 8.35 -6.96 -0.28
N ASP A 98 7.23 -7.20 -0.97
CA ASP A 98 6.83 -8.51 -1.54
C ASP A 98 6.86 -9.69 -0.54
N ARG A 99 6.57 -9.45 0.75
CA ARG A 99 6.49 -10.48 1.81
C ARG A 99 5.15 -11.23 1.77
N LEU A 100 4.98 -12.08 0.76
CA LEU A 100 3.74 -12.84 0.53
C LEU A 100 3.23 -13.68 1.72
N PRO A 101 4.08 -14.33 2.55
CA PRO A 101 3.61 -15.06 3.73
C PRO A 101 2.80 -14.19 4.69
N ILE A 102 3.27 -12.96 4.95
CA ILE A 102 2.57 -11.99 5.81
C ILE A 102 1.23 -11.60 5.19
N LEU A 103 1.17 -11.38 3.87
CA LEU A 103 -0.09 -11.08 3.19
C LEU A 103 -1.09 -12.24 3.34
N GLN A 104 -0.62 -13.48 3.19
CA GLN A 104 -1.47 -14.67 3.30
C GLN A 104 -2.02 -14.87 4.72
N GLU A 105 -1.23 -14.57 5.74
CA GLU A 105 -1.61 -14.64 7.14
C GLU A 105 -2.63 -13.55 7.52
N LEU A 106 -2.33 -12.29 7.19
CA LEU A 106 -3.06 -11.14 7.73
C LEU A 106 -4.29 -10.73 6.92
N LEU A 107 -4.33 -11.01 5.61
CA LEU A 107 -5.46 -10.62 4.75
C LEU A 107 -6.82 -11.18 5.23
N PRO A 108 -6.96 -12.46 5.61
CA PRO A 108 -8.22 -12.98 6.13
C PRO A 108 -8.71 -12.23 7.39
N ILE A 109 -7.78 -11.82 8.26
CA ILE A 109 -8.06 -11.08 9.49
C ILE A 109 -8.57 -9.68 9.13
N LEU A 110 -7.89 -8.99 8.21
CA LEU A 110 -8.33 -7.68 7.72
C LEU A 110 -9.74 -7.74 7.14
N VAL A 111 -10.02 -8.72 6.27
CA VAL A 111 -11.34 -8.89 5.63
C VAL A 111 -12.45 -9.12 6.65
N ALA A 112 -12.17 -9.90 7.70
CA ALA A 112 -13.12 -10.15 8.78
C ALA A 112 -13.40 -8.89 9.61
N ASN A 113 -12.37 -8.06 9.85
CA ASN A 113 -12.47 -6.83 10.64
C ASN A 113 -13.10 -5.67 9.85
N HIS A 114 -12.86 -5.60 8.54
CA HIS A 114 -13.28 -4.49 7.68
C HIS A 114 -14.76 -4.12 7.87
N LYS A 115 -15.66 -5.12 7.85
CA LYS A 115 -17.11 -4.88 8.02
C LYS A 115 -17.51 -4.46 9.44
N LYS A 116 -16.74 -4.86 10.45
CA LYS A 116 -17.05 -4.63 11.86
C LYS A 116 -16.57 -3.26 12.33
N VAL A 117 -15.39 -2.85 11.89
CA VAL A 117 -14.68 -1.68 12.42
C VAL A 117 -14.91 -0.43 11.60
N LEU A 118 -14.94 -0.57 10.27
CA LEU A 118 -14.80 0.57 9.37
C LEU A 118 -16.11 0.96 8.68
N ARG A 119 -17.25 0.49 9.18
CA ARG A 119 -18.55 0.89 8.62
C ARG A 119 -18.76 2.39 8.85
N GLY A 120 -18.67 3.18 7.78
CA GLY A 120 -18.80 4.64 7.84
C GLY A 120 -17.52 5.39 8.21
N HIS A 121 -16.39 4.70 8.38
CA HIS A 121 -15.11 5.35 8.63
C HIS A 121 -14.56 5.97 7.33
N PHE A 122 -13.86 7.11 7.42
CA PHE A 122 -13.36 7.79 6.22
C PHE A 122 -12.25 6.99 5.52
N SER A 123 -11.44 6.22 6.26
CA SER A 123 -10.33 5.42 5.71
C SER A 123 -10.75 4.10 5.04
N THR A 124 -12.06 3.81 4.94
CA THR A 124 -12.57 2.55 4.38
C THR A 124 -12.16 2.34 2.92
N TYR A 125 -11.89 3.43 2.18
CA TYR A 125 -11.34 3.32 0.83
C TYR A 125 -9.91 2.78 0.80
N ALA A 126 -9.04 3.28 1.68
CA ALA A 126 -7.66 2.82 1.79
C ALA A 126 -7.62 1.34 2.18
N VAL A 127 -8.47 0.93 3.12
CA VAL A 127 -8.56 -0.48 3.53
C VAL A 127 -9.10 -1.37 2.42
N THR A 128 -10.08 -0.91 1.65
CA THR A 128 -10.57 -1.63 0.47
C THR A 128 -9.48 -1.76 -0.60
N TYR A 129 -8.66 -0.74 -0.79
CA TYR A 129 -7.52 -0.79 -1.69
C TYR A 129 -6.48 -1.83 -1.24
N VAL A 130 -6.07 -1.82 0.03
CA VAL A 130 -5.15 -2.82 0.62
C VAL A 130 -5.71 -4.25 0.47
N GLU A 131 -6.99 -4.45 0.80
CA GLU A 131 -7.70 -5.73 0.60
C GLU A 131 -7.59 -6.20 -0.87
N GLY A 132 -7.84 -5.28 -1.81
CA GLY A 132 -7.81 -5.54 -3.24
C GLY A 132 -6.42 -5.92 -3.75
N ILE A 133 -5.42 -5.07 -3.51
CA ILE A 133 -4.05 -5.29 -4.00
C ILE A 133 -3.44 -6.54 -3.38
N ALA A 134 -3.54 -6.73 -2.07
CA ALA A 134 -3.01 -7.94 -1.41
C ALA A 134 -3.66 -9.20 -1.98
N SER A 135 -4.98 -9.17 -2.23
CA SER A 135 -5.71 -10.26 -2.86
C SER A 135 -5.21 -10.56 -4.28
N TYR A 136 -5.00 -9.53 -5.10
CA TYR A 136 -4.52 -9.74 -6.47
C TYR A 136 -3.05 -10.17 -6.53
N LYS A 137 -2.17 -9.61 -5.68
CA LYS A 137 -0.79 -10.09 -5.50
C LYS A 137 -0.76 -11.58 -5.14
N LEU A 138 -1.51 -11.98 -4.11
CA LEU A 138 -1.61 -13.40 -3.70
C LEU A 138 -2.21 -14.29 -4.79
N TYR A 139 -3.22 -13.83 -5.53
CA TYR A 139 -3.75 -14.59 -6.65
C TYR A 139 -2.74 -14.77 -7.77
N ASN A 140 -1.98 -13.72 -8.12
CA ASN A 140 -1.00 -13.80 -9.19
C ASN A 140 0.15 -14.77 -8.86
N HIS A 141 0.50 -14.88 -7.58
CA HIS A 141 1.50 -15.84 -7.11
C HIS A 141 0.96 -17.25 -6.94
N THR A 142 -0.16 -17.43 -6.23
CA THR A 142 -0.66 -18.75 -5.82
C THR A 142 -1.69 -19.37 -6.78
N ARG A 143 -2.31 -18.55 -7.63
CA ARG A 143 -3.46 -18.91 -8.49
C ARG A 143 -4.70 -19.42 -7.74
N ILE A 144 -4.77 -19.25 -6.42
CA ILE A 144 -5.91 -19.69 -5.61
C ILE A 144 -7.11 -18.75 -5.84
N ARG A 145 -8.22 -19.30 -6.38
CA ARG A 145 -9.42 -18.56 -6.76
C ARG A 145 -10.06 -17.74 -5.64
N LYS A 146 -9.87 -18.12 -4.36
CA LYS A 146 -10.40 -17.40 -3.20
C LYS A 146 -9.89 -15.95 -3.17
N TYR A 147 -8.60 -15.75 -3.48
CA TYR A 147 -7.99 -14.42 -3.50
C TYR A 147 -8.53 -13.59 -4.67
N ARG A 148 -8.69 -14.17 -5.87
CA ARG A 148 -9.36 -13.50 -6.99
C ARG A 148 -10.78 -13.05 -6.64
N LYS A 149 -11.54 -13.89 -5.93
CA LYS A 149 -12.91 -13.55 -5.48
C LYS A 149 -12.88 -12.37 -4.51
N CYS A 150 -11.92 -12.35 -3.57
CA CYS A 150 -11.74 -11.26 -2.62
C CYS A 150 -11.37 -9.96 -3.33
N GLY A 151 -10.36 -9.98 -4.21
CA GLY A 151 -9.95 -8.81 -5.00
C GLY A 151 -11.10 -8.22 -5.81
N ARG A 152 -11.87 -9.07 -6.51
CA ARG A 152 -13.05 -8.62 -7.26
C ARG A 152 -14.13 -7.99 -6.39
N ALA A 153 -14.31 -8.47 -5.16
CA ALA A 153 -15.26 -7.89 -4.22
C ALA A 153 -14.82 -6.48 -3.79
N ALA A 154 -13.53 -6.28 -3.54
CA ALA A 154 -12.95 -4.96 -3.27
C ALA A 154 -13.08 -4.02 -4.48
N THR A 155 -12.75 -4.48 -5.70
CA THR A 155 -12.90 -3.69 -6.94
C THR A 155 -14.34 -3.22 -7.13
N LYS A 156 -15.33 -4.12 -7.00
CA LYS A 156 -16.75 -3.77 -7.13
C LYS A 156 -17.19 -2.73 -6.11
N ARG A 157 -16.65 -2.80 -4.88
CA ARG A 157 -16.96 -1.85 -3.81
C ARG A 157 -16.46 -0.45 -4.16
N LEU A 158 -15.20 -0.31 -4.61
CA LEU A 158 -14.65 0.98 -5.06
C LEU A 158 -15.41 1.52 -6.27
N GLN A 159 -15.72 0.68 -7.26
CA GLN A 159 -16.50 1.10 -8.42
C GLN A 159 -17.90 1.60 -8.04
N GLN A 160 -18.52 1.01 -7.02
CA GLN A 160 -19.80 1.49 -6.51
C GLN A 160 -19.67 2.87 -5.86
N TRP A 161 -18.58 3.14 -5.13
CA TRP A 161 -18.32 4.46 -4.56
C TRP A 161 -18.02 5.52 -5.62
N VAL A 162 -17.28 5.18 -6.67
CA VAL A 162 -17.09 6.07 -7.83
C VAL A 162 -18.44 6.46 -8.44
N LYS A 163 -19.36 5.50 -8.63
CA LYS A 163 -20.72 5.78 -9.14
C LYS A 163 -21.55 6.65 -8.19
N GLN A 164 -21.22 6.67 -6.90
CA GLN A 164 -21.86 7.51 -5.89
C GLN A 164 -21.20 8.89 -5.76
N GLY A 165 -20.20 9.21 -6.61
CA GLY A 165 -19.53 10.51 -6.60
C GLY A 165 -18.38 10.63 -5.61
N VAL A 166 -17.88 9.53 -5.05
CA VAL A 166 -16.75 9.53 -4.10
C VAL A 166 -15.42 9.66 -4.87
N MET A 167 -15.05 10.89 -5.22
CA MET A 167 -13.97 11.19 -6.17
C MET A 167 -12.58 10.67 -5.75
N ASN A 168 -12.27 10.65 -4.46
CA ASN A 168 -10.98 10.14 -3.95
C ASN A 168 -10.81 8.62 -4.14
N THR A 169 -11.85 7.90 -4.57
CA THR A 169 -11.79 6.47 -4.89
C THR A 169 -11.50 6.18 -6.36
N VAL A 170 -11.53 7.18 -7.24
CA VAL A 170 -11.33 7.01 -8.69
C VAL A 170 -9.96 6.39 -9.03
N PRO A 171 -8.80 6.94 -8.60
CA PRO A 171 -7.49 6.37 -8.94
C PRO A 171 -7.33 4.91 -8.47
N ILE A 172 -7.71 4.63 -7.22
CA ILE A 172 -7.62 3.27 -6.67
C ILE A 172 -8.61 2.30 -7.32
N ALA A 173 -9.78 2.77 -7.76
CA ALA A 173 -10.74 1.95 -8.51
C ALA A 173 -10.20 1.54 -9.88
N SER A 174 -9.57 2.48 -10.59
CA SER A 174 -8.89 2.21 -11.87
C SER A 174 -7.74 1.22 -11.70
N CYS A 175 -6.90 1.41 -10.67
CA CYS A 175 -5.83 0.45 -10.34
C CYS A 175 -6.38 -0.95 -10.05
N LEU A 176 -7.40 -1.09 -9.18
CA LEU A 176 -8.01 -2.41 -8.90
C LEU A 176 -8.75 -3.00 -10.10
N GLN A 177 -9.23 -2.18 -11.03
CA GLN A 177 -9.83 -2.66 -12.27
C GLN A 177 -8.76 -3.26 -13.19
N ALA A 178 -7.58 -2.63 -13.30
CA ALA A 178 -6.45 -3.16 -14.03
C ALA A 178 -6.00 -4.53 -13.46
N GLU A 179 -5.86 -4.64 -12.15
CA GLU A 179 -5.56 -5.91 -11.46
C GLU A 179 -6.64 -6.97 -11.71
N SER A 180 -7.92 -6.57 -11.70
CA SER A 180 -9.04 -7.47 -11.98
C SER A 180 -8.99 -8.04 -13.39
N ILE A 181 -8.63 -7.22 -14.38
CA ILE A 181 -8.44 -7.62 -15.78
C ILE A 181 -7.23 -8.56 -15.89
N ALA A 182 -6.11 -8.22 -15.28
CA ALA A 182 -4.91 -9.08 -15.25
C ALA A 182 -5.20 -10.45 -14.61
N ALA A 183 -6.05 -10.48 -13.58
CA ALA A 183 -6.47 -11.70 -12.90
C ALA A 183 -7.54 -12.53 -13.66
N THR A 184 -7.96 -12.12 -14.85
CA THR A 184 -8.81 -12.96 -15.72
C THR A 184 -8.02 -14.10 -16.36
N ASP A 185 -8.75 -15.09 -16.86
CA ASP A 185 -8.17 -16.20 -17.61
C ASP A 185 -7.58 -15.68 -18.94
N THR A 186 -6.53 -16.33 -19.42
CA THR A 186 -5.66 -15.84 -20.51
C THR A 186 -6.39 -15.33 -21.75
N ARG A 187 -7.49 -15.98 -22.16
CA ARG A 187 -8.28 -15.58 -23.34
C ARG A 187 -8.94 -14.20 -23.23
N LYS A 188 -9.15 -13.68 -22.01
CA LYS A 188 -9.78 -12.38 -21.74
C LYS A 188 -8.80 -11.34 -21.20
N ARG A 189 -7.55 -11.75 -20.95
CA ARG A 189 -6.49 -10.90 -20.41
C ARG A 189 -5.90 -10.06 -21.54
N ARG A 190 -6.43 -8.85 -21.72
CA ARG A 190 -5.94 -7.90 -22.73
C ARG A 190 -4.92 -6.96 -22.08
N LYS A 191 -3.65 -7.10 -22.49
CA LYS A 191 -2.52 -6.26 -22.02
C LYS A 191 -2.84 -4.77 -22.16
N ALA A 192 -3.36 -4.36 -23.31
CA ALA A 192 -3.73 -2.97 -23.59
C ALA A 192 -4.78 -2.40 -22.61
N ASP A 193 -5.76 -3.22 -22.20
CA ASP A 193 -6.76 -2.76 -21.22
C ASP A 193 -6.15 -2.61 -19.83
N VAL A 194 -5.21 -3.47 -19.42
CA VAL A 194 -4.48 -3.31 -18.15
C VAL A 194 -3.64 -2.05 -18.15
N ILE A 195 -2.90 -1.80 -19.23
CA ILE A 195 -2.07 -0.59 -19.37
C ILE A 195 -2.96 0.65 -19.27
N ARG A 196 -4.05 0.73 -20.05
CA ARG A 196 -4.97 1.87 -20.04
C ARG A 196 -5.51 2.18 -18.65
N GLU A 197 -5.97 1.18 -17.91
CA GLU A 197 -6.53 1.40 -16.56
C GLU A 197 -5.47 1.87 -15.56
N TYR A 198 -4.23 1.39 -15.68
CA TYR A 198 -3.11 1.87 -14.86
C TYR A 198 -2.67 3.28 -15.23
N GLU A 199 -2.60 3.61 -16.52
CA GLU A 199 -2.29 4.96 -16.99
C GLU A 199 -3.33 5.97 -16.50
N ASN A 200 -4.62 5.59 -16.53
CA ASN A 200 -5.67 6.39 -15.90
C ASN A 200 -5.42 6.58 -14.40
N ALA A 201 -5.12 5.51 -13.66
CA ALA A 201 -4.85 5.58 -12.23
C ALA A 201 -3.64 6.47 -11.91
N ILE A 202 -2.55 6.34 -12.67
CA ILE A 202 -1.32 7.15 -12.55
C ILE A 202 -1.62 8.61 -12.83
N LYS A 203 -2.34 8.90 -13.93
CA LYS A 203 -2.72 10.27 -14.27
C LYS A 203 -3.54 10.93 -13.16
N PHE A 204 -4.54 10.23 -12.63
CA PHE A 204 -5.32 10.74 -11.49
C PHE A 204 -4.46 10.96 -10.24
N ALA A 205 -3.51 10.08 -9.94
CA ALA A 205 -2.60 10.27 -8.82
C ALA A 205 -1.69 11.49 -9.00
N GLN A 206 -1.24 11.76 -10.24
CA GLN A 206 -0.47 12.94 -10.59
C GLN A 206 -1.30 14.22 -10.48
N ASP A 207 -2.52 14.23 -11.02
CA ASP A 207 -3.44 15.36 -10.96
C ASP A 207 -3.83 15.72 -9.50
N LEU A 208 -3.83 14.73 -8.60
CA LEU A 208 -4.08 14.91 -7.17
C LEU A 208 -2.80 15.09 -6.33
N GLU A 209 -1.63 15.05 -6.98
CA GLU A 209 -0.31 15.13 -6.35
C GLU A 209 -0.05 14.07 -5.24
N VAL A 210 -0.66 12.88 -5.37
CA VAL A 210 -0.49 11.79 -4.40
C VAL A 210 0.70 10.91 -4.79
N TRP A 211 1.91 11.32 -4.41
CA TRP A 211 3.17 10.68 -4.85
C TRP A 211 3.25 9.20 -4.46
N ALA A 212 2.77 8.84 -3.27
CA ALA A 212 2.72 7.45 -2.81
C ALA A 212 1.91 6.55 -3.77
N TRP A 213 0.77 7.03 -4.27
CA TRP A 213 -0.06 6.28 -5.21
C TRP A 213 0.56 6.22 -6.60
N GLU A 214 1.13 7.32 -7.08
CA GLU A 214 1.85 7.33 -8.36
C GLU A 214 2.97 6.28 -8.37
N ALA A 215 3.81 6.27 -7.33
CA ALA A 215 4.90 5.31 -7.18
C ALA A 215 4.40 3.87 -7.14
N GLN A 216 3.40 3.59 -6.28
CA GLN A 216 2.81 2.26 -6.17
C GLN A 216 2.18 1.80 -7.49
N PHE A 217 1.39 2.63 -8.17
CA PHE A 217 0.72 2.23 -9.41
C PHE A 217 1.72 1.91 -10.53
N ARG A 218 2.79 2.71 -10.64
CA ARG A 218 3.89 2.47 -11.59
C ARG A 218 4.62 1.16 -11.30
N GLU A 219 4.90 0.87 -10.03
CA GLU A 219 5.48 -0.42 -9.64
C GLU A 219 4.55 -1.58 -9.99
N ARG A 220 3.25 -1.44 -9.71
CA ARG A 220 2.27 -2.51 -9.96
C ARG A 220 2.11 -2.84 -11.44
N ILE A 221 2.02 -1.84 -12.32
CA ILE A 221 1.97 -2.10 -13.77
C ILE A 221 3.26 -2.74 -14.27
N PHE A 222 4.43 -2.26 -13.79
CA PHE A 222 5.71 -2.88 -14.09
C PHE A 222 5.72 -4.38 -13.71
N GLU A 223 5.34 -4.70 -12.48
CA GLU A 223 5.31 -6.08 -12.00
C GLU A 223 4.38 -6.97 -12.84
N LEU A 224 3.22 -6.46 -13.26
CA LEU A 224 2.30 -7.21 -14.09
C LEU A 224 2.85 -7.43 -15.50
N LEU A 225 3.39 -6.40 -16.14
CA LEU A 225 4.01 -6.51 -17.47
C LEU A 225 5.12 -7.55 -17.46
N LEU A 226 5.99 -7.51 -16.45
CA LEU A 226 7.08 -8.46 -16.30
C LEU A 226 6.59 -9.88 -15.96
N ARG A 227 5.87 -10.05 -14.85
CA ARG A 227 5.55 -11.38 -14.28
C ARG A 227 4.36 -12.07 -14.94
N VAL A 228 3.41 -11.31 -15.50
CA VAL A 228 2.16 -11.84 -16.06
C VAL A 228 2.19 -11.90 -17.59
N TYR A 229 2.86 -10.95 -18.23
CA TYR A 229 2.93 -10.86 -19.69
C TYR A 229 4.31 -11.22 -20.26
N GLY A 230 5.37 -11.25 -19.44
CA GLY A 230 6.74 -11.50 -19.92
C GLY A 230 7.27 -10.39 -20.83
N ASP A 231 6.74 -9.17 -20.70
CA ASP A 231 7.00 -8.04 -21.58
C ASP A 231 7.96 -7.06 -20.90
N GLU A 232 9.24 -7.41 -20.93
CA GLU A 232 10.31 -6.64 -20.29
C GLU A 232 10.49 -5.24 -20.91
N GLU A 233 10.39 -5.16 -22.23
CA GLU A 233 10.53 -3.90 -22.98
C GLU A 233 9.49 -2.87 -22.53
N SER A 234 8.22 -3.28 -22.45
CA SER A 234 7.15 -2.39 -21.97
C SER A 234 7.20 -2.16 -20.47
N ALA A 235 7.74 -3.10 -19.68
CA ALA A 235 7.80 -2.99 -18.22
C ALA A 235 8.87 -1.99 -17.75
N THR A 236 10.02 -1.95 -18.43
CA THR A 236 11.21 -1.20 -17.99
C THR A 236 10.97 0.31 -17.79
N PRO A 237 10.24 1.03 -18.69
CA PRO A 237 9.91 2.43 -18.46
C PRO A 237 9.13 2.66 -17.16
N TYR A 238 8.19 1.77 -16.81
CA TYR A 238 7.41 1.88 -15.58
C TYR A 238 8.25 1.61 -14.33
N LEU A 239 9.24 0.70 -14.39
CA LEU A 239 10.18 0.49 -13.28
C LEU A 239 10.99 1.76 -12.98
N ARG A 240 11.58 2.37 -14.03
CA ARG A 240 12.36 3.62 -13.87
C ARG A 240 11.49 4.75 -13.32
N ALA A 241 10.28 4.86 -13.84
CA ALA A 241 9.30 5.84 -13.38
C ALA A 241 8.86 5.59 -11.94
N ALA A 242 8.70 4.32 -11.51
CA ALA A 242 8.39 3.96 -10.13
C ALA A 242 9.54 4.33 -9.19
N ILE A 243 10.78 4.00 -9.56
CA ILE A 243 11.98 4.38 -8.80
C ILE A 243 12.04 5.90 -8.62
N SER A 244 11.91 6.66 -9.69
CA SER A 244 11.91 8.13 -9.62
C SER A 244 10.79 8.69 -8.74
N SER A 245 9.58 8.11 -8.80
CA SER A 245 8.48 8.51 -7.92
C SER A 245 8.73 8.15 -6.44
N PHE A 246 9.33 6.99 -6.15
CA PHE A 246 9.72 6.62 -4.79
C PHE A 246 10.88 7.49 -4.26
N GLU A 247 11.85 7.85 -5.11
CA GLU A 247 12.92 8.80 -4.77
C GLU A 247 12.35 10.19 -4.44
N LYS A 248 11.42 10.70 -5.26
CA LYS A 248 10.71 11.96 -5.00
C LYS A 248 9.95 11.94 -3.67
N TRP A 249 9.35 10.79 -3.36
CA TRP A 249 8.64 10.58 -2.09
C TRP A 249 9.59 10.22 -0.93
N GLU A 250 10.90 10.09 -1.16
CA GLU A 250 11.92 9.72 -0.16
C GLU A 250 11.71 8.36 0.52
N ALA A 251 11.09 7.42 -0.19
CA ALA A 251 11.00 6.02 0.23
C ALA A 251 12.27 5.26 -0.15
N PHE A 252 13.42 5.65 0.39
CA PHE A 252 14.73 5.17 -0.07
C PHE A 252 14.96 3.67 0.11
N ALA A 253 14.53 3.06 1.21
CA ALA A 253 14.60 1.60 1.36
C ALA A 253 13.83 0.88 0.24
N LYS A 254 12.71 1.44 -0.20
CA LYS A 254 11.95 0.89 -1.32
C LYS A 254 12.69 1.06 -2.65
N VAL A 255 13.34 2.20 -2.86
CA VAL A 255 14.20 2.46 -4.03
C VAL A 255 15.34 1.44 -4.10
N ASP A 256 16.05 1.24 -3.00
CA ASP A 256 17.17 0.30 -2.93
C ASP A 256 16.71 -1.14 -3.17
N SER A 257 15.57 -1.52 -2.57
CA SER A 257 14.95 -2.82 -2.82
C SER A 257 14.67 -3.05 -4.31
N LEU A 258 14.09 -2.07 -5.02
CA LEU A 258 13.81 -2.16 -6.45
C LEU A 258 15.09 -2.21 -7.30
N LYS A 259 16.07 -1.35 -7.01
CA LYS A 259 17.36 -1.32 -7.72
C LYS A 259 18.12 -2.63 -7.58
N ASN A 260 18.11 -3.22 -6.39
CA ASN A 260 18.76 -4.50 -6.12
C ASN A 260 18.02 -5.66 -6.80
N LEU A 261 16.70 -5.73 -6.66
CA LEU A 261 15.90 -6.83 -7.21
C LEU A 261 15.91 -6.86 -8.74
N TYR A 262 15.94 -5.70 -9.39
CA TYR A 262 15.84 -5.56 -10.84
C TYR A 262 17.11 -4.98 -11.47
N ARG A 263 18.27 -5.19 -10.85
CA ARG A 263 19.56 -4.68 -11.32
C ARG A 263 19.85 -5.02 -12.79
N GLY A 264 19.42 -6.20 -13.25
CA GLY A 264 19.61 -6.63 -14.65
C GLY A 264 18.74 -5.89 -15.68
N LEU A 265 17.66 -5.22 -15.25
CA LEU A 265 16.75 -4.45 -16.11
C LEU A 265 17.11 -2.96 -16.15
N LEU A 266 18.00 -2.52 -15.26
CA LEU A 266 18.42 -1.13 -15.14
C LEU A 266 19.75 -0.94 -15.87
N PRO A 267 19.93 0.15 -16.64
CA PRO A 267 21.22 0.44 -17.26
C PRO A 267 22.29 0.59 -16.17
N HIS A 268 23.48 0.05 -16.43
CA HIS A 268 24.64 0.29 -15.58
C HIS A 268 25.00 1.77 -15.72
N HIS A 269 24.74 2.55 -14.66
CA HIS A 269 25.25 3.90 -14.50
C HIS A 269 26.62 3.85 -13.83
#